data_AF-A0A956SX05-F1
#
_entry.id   AF-A0A956SX05-F1
#
_cell.length_a   1.000
_cell.length_b   1.000
_cell.length_c   1.000
_cell.angle_alpha   90.00
_cell.angle_beta   90.00
_cell.angle_gamma   90.00
#
_symmetry.space_group_name_H-M   'P 1'
#
loop_
_entity.id
_entity.type
_entity.pdbx_description
1 polymer ?
#
loop_
_entity_poly.entity_id
_entity_poly.type
_entity_poly.pdbx_seq_one_letter_code
_entity_poly.pdbx_strand_id
1 'polypeptide(L)'
;LRHGRDERFLDRLLLASVVERRGAERFRLLAGALEAPDLAALYRGFWTGEAQHAELYARLAAEYFDEATIARRLDELAAIEAEVVGGLAPAPRLY
;
A
#
# COMPACT_ATOMS: atom_id res chain seq x y z
N LEU A 1 1.59 14.69 6.06
CA LEU A 1 0.13 14.52 6.25
C LEU A 1 -0.49 15.88 6.48
N ARG A 2 -1.71 16.09 5.99
CA ARG A 2 -2.48 17.32 6.20
C ARG A 2 -2.84 17.51 7.68
N HIS A 3 -3.12 18.75 8.07
CA HIS A 3 -3.23 19.15 9.48
C HIS A 3 -4.67 19.15 10.02
N GLY A 4 -5.69 19.27 9.16
CA GLY A 4 -7.09 19.19 9.60
C GLY A 4 -7.43 17.83 10.19
N ARG A 5 -8.37 17.77 11.15
CA ARG A 5 -8.78 16.51 11.81
C ARG A 5 -9.16 15.44 10.78
N ASP A 6 -10.08 15.78 9.90
CA ASP A 6 -10.64 14.84 8.92
C ASP A 6 -9.64 14.56 7.79
N GLU A 7 -8.90 15.57 7.36
CA GLU A 7 -7.84 15.40 6.38
C GLU A 7 -6.73 14.46 6.87
N ARG A 8 -6.32 14.62 8.13
CA ARG A 8 -5.32 13.77 8.76
C ARG A 8 -5.85 12.35 8.96
N PHE A 9 -7.15 12.22 9.26
CA PHE A 9 -7.79 10.91 9.37
C PHE A 9 -7.80 10.19 8.02
N LEU A 10 -8.28 10.84 6.97
CA LEU A 10 -8.26 10.31 5.60
C LEU A 10 -6.83 9.97 5.15
N ASP A 11 -5.88 10.88 5.37
CA ASP A 11 -4.48 10.69 5.02
C ASP A 11 -3.88 9.43 5.65
N ARG A 12 -4.25 9.11 6.89
CA ARG A 12 -3.75 7.91 7.58
C ARG A 12 -4.32 6.63 7.00
N LEU A 13 -5.62 6.62 6.70
CA LEU A 13 -6.27 5.47 6.09
C LEU A 13 -5.68 5.19 4.70
N LEU A 14 -5.61 6.22 3.85
CA LEU A 14 -5.11 6.05 2.49
C LEU A 14 -3.61 5.79 2.44
N LEU A 15 -2.80 6.43 3.29
CA LEU A 15 -1.37 6.12 3.37
C LEU A 15 -1.14 4.67 3.79
N ALA A 16 -1.88 4.17 4.79
CA ALA A 16 -1.79 2.77 5.19
C ALA A 16 -2.18 1.85 4.03
N SER A 17 -3.28 2.14 3.31
CA SER A 17 -3.65 1.38 2.12
C SER A 17 -2.56 1.35 1.05
N VAL A 18 -1.94 2.50 0.76
CA VAL A 18 -0.87 2.62 -0.24
C VAL A 18 0.38 1.83 0.15
N VAL A 19 0.78 1.89 1.43
CA VAL A 19 1.94 1.15 1.95
C VAL A 19 1.71 -0.37 1.84
N GLU A 20 0.56 -0.86 2.31
CA GLU A 20 0.22 -2.30 2.23
C GLU A 20 0.14 -2.76 0.76
N ARG A 21 -0.36 -1.93 -0.17
CA ARG A 21 -0.34 -2.26 -1.60
C ARG A 21 1.06 -2.44 -2.16
N ARG A 22 2.02 -1.59 -1.76
CA ARG A 22 3.42 -1.74 -2.17
C ARG A 22 4.04 -2.99 -1.55
N GLY A 23 3.73 -3.28 -0.29
CA GLY A 23 4.13 -4.52 0.38
C GLY A 23 3.65 -5.75 -0.38
N ALA A 24 2.35 -5.81 -0.68
CA ALA A 24 1.73 -6.86 -1.47
C ALA A 24 2.40 -7.02 -2.84
N GLU A 25 2.66 -5.93 -3.57
CA GLU A 25 3.34 -6.00 -4.87
C GLU A 25 4.74 -6.61 -4.76
N ARG A 26 5.56 -6.14 -3.82
CA ARG A 26 6.93 -6.63 -3.63
C ARG A 26 6.95 -8.08 -3.20
N PHE A 27 6.09 -8.48 -2.26
CA PHE A 27 5.97 -9.89 -1.86
C PHE A 27 5.48 -10.78 -2.99
N ARG A 28 4.57 -10.30 -3.84
CA ARG A 28 4.12 -11.03 -5.03
C ARG A 28 5.25 -11.25 -6.02
N LEU A 29 6.08 -10.24 -6.28
CA LEU A 29 7.27 -10.36 -7.13
C LEU A 29 8.27 -11.36 -6.56
N LEU A 30 8.57 -11.28 -5.25
CA LEU A 30 9.45 -12.23 -4.57
C LEU A 30 8.91 -13.66 -4.66
N ALA A 31 7.63 -13.87 -4.35
CA ALA A 31 7.00 -15.18 -4.41
C ALA A 31 7.04 -15.81 -5.82
N GLY A 32 7.02 -14.98 -6.88
CA GLY A 32 7.11 -15.43 -8.26
C GLY A 32 8.54 -15.71 -8.74
N ALA A 33 9.55 -15.10 -8.12
CA ALA A 33 10.96 -15.25 -8.49
C ALA A 33 11.69 -16.38 -7.72
N LEU A 34 11.10 -16.88 -6.63
CA LEU A 34 11.71 -17.89 -5.77
C LEU A 34 11.55 -19.31 -6.34
N GLU A 35 12.66 -20.03 -6.45
CA GLU A 35 12.69 -21.45 -6.83
C GLU A 35 12.34 -22.39 -5.65
N ALA A 36 12.55 -21.93 -4.42
CA ALA A 36 12.25 -22.70 -3.22
C ALA A 36 10.73 -22.69 -2.93
N PRO A 37 10.02 -23.84 -3.06
CA PRO A 37 8.56 -23.88 -3.05
C PRO A 37 7.96 -23.44 -1.70
N ASP A 38 8.58 -23.81 -0.58
CA ASP A 38 8.10 -23.47 0.76
C ASP A 38 8.22 -21.96 1.03
N LEU A 39 9.33 -21.36 0.58
CA LEU A 39 9.55 -19.93 0.74
C LEU A 39 8.62 -19.13 -0.19
N ALA A 40 8.43 -19.60 -1.43
CA ALA A 40 7.46 -19.01 -2.34
C ALA A 40 6.02 -19.08 -1.77
N ALA A 41 5.65 -20.18 -1.11
CA ALA A 41 4.36 -20.31 -0.44
C ALA A 41 4.21 -19.36 0.75
N LEU A 42 5.26 -19.18 1.56
CA LEU A 42 5.29 -18.22 2.66
C LEU A 42 5.04 -16.79 2.15
N TYR A 43 5.78 -16.34 1.13
CA TYR A 43 5.60 -15.00 0.55
C TYR A 43 4.27 -14.83 -0.18
N ARG A 44 3.68 -15.93 -0.71
CA ARG A 44 2.30 -15.91 -1.18
C ARG A 44 1.31 -15.55 -0.07
N GLY A 45 1.47 -16.14 1.11
CA GLY A 45 0.66 -15.80 2.28
C GLY A 45 0.77 -14.32 2.65
N PHE A 46 1.99 -13.79 2.69
CA PHE A 46 2.21 -12.37 3.01
C PHE A 46 1.55 -11.42 2.03
N TRP A 47 1.72 -11.58 0.71
CA TRP A 47 1.11 -10.63 -0.22
C TRP A 47 -0.42 -10.68 -0.17
N THR A 48 -1.02 -11.85 0.07
CA THR A 48 -2.48 -11.95 0.21
C THR A 48 -2.99 -11.23 1.45
N GLY A 49 -2.28 -11.30 2.58
CA GLY A 49 -2.64 -10.58 3.80
C GLY A 49 -2.53 -9.06 3.62
N GLU A 50 -1.43 -8.59 3.03
CA GLU A 50 -1.21 -7.17 2.72
C GLU A 50 -2.28 -6.62 1.77
N ALA A 51 -2.69 -7.41 0.76
CA ALA A 51 -3.79 -7.02 -0.14
C ALA A 51 -5.13 -6.87 0.60
N GLN A 52 -5.41 -7.75 1.57
CA GLN A 52 -6.60 -7.65 2.40
C GLN A 52 -6.55 -6.42 3.33
N HIS A 53 -5.40 -6.11 3.92
CA HIS A 53 -5.23 -4.89 4.72
C HIS A 53 -5.40 -3.62 3.88
N ALA A 54 -4.80 -3.59 2.69
CA ALA A 54 -4.96 -2.49 1.75
C ALA A 54 -6.44 -2.23 1.42
N GLU A 55 -7.20 -3.30 1.16
CA GLU A 55 -8.64 -3.22 0.93
C GLU A 55 -9.39 -2.74 2.18
N LEU A 56 -9.06 -3.26 3.36
CA LEU A 56 -9.67 -2.86 4.63
C LEU A 56 -9.54 -1.35 4.86
N TYR A 57 -8.34 -0.78 4.70
CA TYR A 57 -8.13 0.66 4.87
C TYR A 57 -8.89 1.51 3.84
N ALA A 58 -8.96 1.05 2.58
CA ALA A 58 -9.73 1.73 1.54
C ALA A 58 -11.23 1.70 1.84
N ARG A 59 -11.75 0.56 2.31
CA ARG A 59 -13.15 0.42 2.74
C ARG A 59 -13.45 1.31 3.93
N LEU A 60 -12.59 1.32 4.95
CA LEU A 60 -12.73 2.22 6.10
C LEU A 60 -12.76 3.69 5.65
N ALA A 61 -11.96 4.10 4.67
CA ALA A 61 -12.03 5.46 4.13
C ALA A 61 -13.41 5.75 3.50
N ALA A 62 -13.96 4.79 2.75
CA ALA A 62 -15.28 4.90 2.12
C ALA A 62 -16.45 4.97 3.12
N GLU A 63 -16.28 4.51 4.36
CA GLU A 63 -17.29 4.67 5.42
C GLU A 63 -17.43 6.12 5.92
N TYR A 64 -16.37 6.95 5.77
CA TYR A 64 -16.31 8.29 6.35
C TYR A 64 -16.20 9.43 5.33
N PHE A 65 -15.83 9.14 4.09
CA PHE A 65 -15.53 10.13 3.07
C PHE A 65 -16.17 9.76 1.74
N ASP A 66 -16.53 10.75 0.93
CA ASP A 66 -17.06 10.53 -0.41
C ASP A 66 -15.98 10.03 -1.38
N GLU A 67 -16.42 9.31 -2.42
CA GLU A 67 -15.55 8.70 -3.42
C GLU A 67 -14.65 9.70 -4.14
N ALA A 68 -15.14 10.90 -4.45
CA ALA A 68 -14.35 11.92 -5.16
C ALA A 68 -13.21 12.45 -4.30
N THR A 69 -13.48 12.69 -3.01
CA THR A 69 -12.46 13.07 -2.03
C THR A 69 -11.40 11.97 -1.86
N ILE A 70 -11.82 10.70 -1.80
CA ILE A 70 -10.91 9.56 -1.69
C ILE A 70 -10.05 9.42 -2.95
N ALA A 71 -10.66 9.40 -4.12
CA ALA A 71 -9.98 9.21 -5.40
C ALA A 71 -8.91 10.28 -5.61
N ARG A 72 -9.28 11.56 -5.46
CA ARG A 72 -8.34 12.68 -5.58
C ARG A 72 -7.14 12.51 -4.64
N ARG A 73 -7.38 12.16 -3.38
CA ARG A 73 -6.30 12.04 -2.41
C ARG A 73 -5.43 10.81 -2.66
N LEU A 74 -6.04 9.70 -3.09
CA LEU A 74 -5.33 8.48 -3.43
C LEU A 74 -4.40 8.72 -4.63
N ASP A 75 -4.84 9.46 -5.65
CA ASP A 75 -4.00 9.84 -6.80
C ASP A 75 -2.79 10.67 -6.37
N GLU A 76 -3.01 11.68 -5.50
CA GLU A 76 -1.92 12.48 -4.93
C GLU A 76 -0.91 11.61 -4.17
N LEU A 77 -1.38 10.69 -3.33
CA LEU A 77 -0.51 9.81 -2.55
C LEU A 77 0.22 8.79 -3.43
N ALA A 78 -0.42 8.27 -4.47
CA ALA A 78 0.19 7.34 -5.42
C ALA A 78 1.31 8.01 -6.22
N ALA A 79 1.13 9.27 -6.64
CA ALA A 79 2.17 10.04 -7.29
C ALA A 79 3.40 10.24 -6.38
N ILE A 80 3.16 10.63 -5.11
CA ILE A 80 4.23 10.80 -4.11
C ILE A 80 4.94 9.46 -3.85
N GLU A 81 4.19 8.38 -3.70
CA GLU A 81 4.76 7.04 -3.47
C GLU A 81 5.64 6.60 -4.65
N ALA A 82 5.20 6.83 -5.88
CA ALA A 82 5.98 6.54 -7.07
C ALA A 82 7.28 7.35 -7.13
N GLU A 83 7.25 8.64 -6.77
CA GLU A 83 8.46 9.48 -6.67
C GLU A 83 9.43 8.95 -5.61
N VAL A 84 8.92 8.59 -4.43
CA VAL A 84 9.73 8.01 -3.35
C VAL A 84 10.39 6.72 -3.84
N VAL A 85 9.61 5.76 -4.37
CA VAL A 85 10.14 4.48 -4.86
C VAL A 85 11.11 4.65 -6.03
N GLY A 86 10.89 5.65 -6.90
CA GLY A 86 11.80 5.98 -7.99
C GLY A 86 13.12 6.61 -7.54
N GLY A 87 13.12 7.39 -6.46
CA GLY A 87 14.32 8.04 -5.90
C GLY A 87 15.19 7.14 -5.00
N LEU A 88 14.73 5.92 -4.75
CA LEU A 88 15.30 4.99 -3.79
C LEU A 88 16.46 4.18 -4.41
N ALA A 89 17.67 4.25 -3.82
CA ALA A 89 18.83 3.48 -4.30
C ALA A 89 18.60 1.96 -4.14
N PRO A 90 19.07 1.09 -5.07
CA PRO A 90 18.87 -0.36 -4.95
C PRO A 90 19.44 -0.92 -3.64
N ALA A 91 18.57 -1.47 -2.79
CA ALA A 91 18.95 -2.10 -1.53
C ALA A 91 17.88 -3.13 -1.11
N PRO A 92 18.24 -4.16 -0.31
CA PRO A 92 17.28 -5.15 0.18
C PRO A 92 16.39 -4.53 1.26
N ARG A 93 15.28 -3.91 0.85
CA ARG A 93 14.24 -3.38 1.73
C ARG A 93 12.86 -3.59 1.11
N LEU A 94 11.87 -3.83 1.96
CA LEU A 94 10.48 -3.93 1.55
C LEU A 94 9.84 -2.57 1.27
N TYR A 95 10.38 -1.50 1.85
CA TYR A 95 9.91 -0.12 1.71
C TYR A 95 11.09 0.79 1.37
#